data_AF-A0A9E3YCE0-F1
#
_entry.id   AF-A0A9E3YCE0-F1
#
_cell.length_a   1.000
_cell.length_b   1.000
_cell.length_c   1.000
_cell.angle_alpha   90.00
_cell.angle_beta   90.00
_cell.angle_gamma   90.00
#
_symmetry.space_group_name_H-M   'P 1'
#
loop_
_entity.id
_entity.type
_entity.pdbx_description
1 polymer ?
#
loop_
_entity_poly.entity_id
_entity_poly.type
_entity_poly.pdbx_seq_one_letter_code
_entity_poly.pdbx_strand_id
1 'polypeptide(L)'
;MAPRTVRPFGEARFRAMGTDVHVVVVAPKQTDAQRLVARATDRVDHLERLWSRFDAASEVSEINRNAGEWVGVSPETMRLVGT
;
A
#
# COMPACT_ATOMS: atom_id res chain seq x y z
N MET A 1 19.83 -27.97 22.16
CA MET A 1 19.17 -27.17 21.10
C MET A 1 18.27 -26.16 21.82
N ALA A 2 18.60 -24.87 21.80
CA ALA A 2 17.79 -23.85 22.49
C ALA A 2 16.44 -23.66 21.76
N PRO A 3 15.33 -23.42 22.49
CA PRO A 3 14.04 -23.18 21.85
C PRO A 3 14.10 -21.88 21.02
N ARG A 4 13.72 -21.97 19.73
CA ARG A 4 13.45 -20.77 18.92
C ARG A 4 12.23 -20.07 19.51
N THR A 5 12.42 -18.87 20.04
CA THR A 5 11.28 -18.02 20.44
C THR A 5 10.50 -17.65 19.18
N VAL A 6 9.31 -18.23 19.01
CA VAL A 6 8.38 -17.83 17.95
C VAL A 6 7.77 -16.50 18.37
N ARG A 7 8.11 -15.42 17.66
CA ARG A 7 7.41 -14.14 17.84
C ARG A 7 6.04 -14.22 17.16
N PRO A 8 4.98 -13.67 17.77
CA PRO A 8 3.70 -13.52 17.09
C PRO A 8 3.89 -12.79 15.77
N PHE A 9 3.30 -13.32 14.71
CA PHE A 9 3.30 -12.70 13.40
C PHE A 9 1.92 -12.80 12.76
N GLY A 10 1.64 -11.88 11.86
CA GLY A 10 0.49 -11.90 10.98
C GLY A 10 0.98 -11.83 9.54
N GLU A 11 0.23 -12.42 8.62
CA GLU A 11 0.50 -12.27 7.20
C GLU A 11 -0.80 -12.14 6.38
N ALA A 12 -0.68 -11.50 5.22
CA ALA A 12 -1.72 -11.47 4.21
C ALA A 12 -1.08 -11.64 2.83
N ARG A 13 -1.78 -12.38 1.95
CA ARG A 13 -1.47 -12.49 0.53
C ARG A 13 -2.68 -12.01 -0.27
N PHE A 14 -2.45 -11.10 -1.20
CA PHE A 14 -3.49 -10.51 -2.03
C PHE A 14 -2.88 -10.01 -3.33
N ARG A 15 -3.72 -9.60 -4.28
CA ARG A 15 -3.29 -8.99 -5.54
C ARG A 15 -3.47 -7.49 -5.46
N ALA A 16 -2.46 -6.76 -5.90
CA ALA A 16 -2.50 -5.30 -6.05
C ALA A 16 -1.45 -4.86 -7.06
N MET A 17 -1.68 -3.73 -7.73
CA MET A 17 -0.76 -3.13 -8.69
C MET A 17 -0.32 -4.09 -9.81
N GLY A 18 -1.23 -5.00 -10.21
CA GLY A 18 -0.96 -6.02 -11.22
C GLY A 18 -0.04 -7.16 -10.80
N THR A 19 0.31 -7.29 -9.52
CA THR A 19 1.19 -8.35 -8.98
C THR A 19 0.58 -9.05 -7.76
N ASP A 20 1.19 -10.14 -7.33
CA ASP A 20 0.96 -10.75 -6.02
C ASP A 20 1.78 -10.01 -4.94
N VAL A 21 1.11 -9.72 -3.82
CA VAL A 21 1.69 -9.03 -2.66
C VAL A 21 1.66 -9.97 -1.46
N HIS A 22 2.75 -10.02 -0.70
CA HIS A 22 2.84 -10.73 0.57
C HIS A 22 3.27 -9.77 1.67
N VAL A 23 2.38 -9.51 2.61
CA VAL A 23 2.64 -8.71 3.81
C VAL A 23 2.93 -9.66 4.96
N VAL A 24 4.03 -9.42 5.68
CA VAL A 24 4.37 -10.11 6.92
C VAL A 24 4.67 -9.08 8.00
N VAL A 25 4.01 -9.19 9.15
CA VAL A 25 4.24 -8.31 10.30
C VAL A 25 4.60 -9.14 11.50
N VAL A 26 5.71 -8.79 12.17
CA VAL A 26 6.10 -9.34 13.47
C VAL A 26 5.81 -8.30 14.54
N ALA A 27 5.07 -8.67 15.58
CA ALA A 27 4.71 -7.77 16.67
C ALA A 27 4.79 -8.47 18.03
N PRO A 28 4.89 -7.74 19.15
CA PRO A 28 4.91 -8.34 20.49
C PRO A 28 3.63 -9.11 20.83
N LYS A 29 2.48 -8.67 20.30
CA LYS A 29 1.16 -9.30 20.52
C LYS A 29 0.53 -9.72 19.20
N GLN A 30 -0.17 -10.85 19.20
CA GLN A 30 -0.85 -11.38 18.01
C GLN A 30 -1.92 -10.40 17.48
N THR A 31 -2.65 -9.74 18.37
CA THR A 31 -3.68 -8.76 18.01
C THR A 31 -3.10 -7.53 17.33
N ASP A 32 -1.91 -7.07 17.75
CA ASP A 32 -1.19 -5.99 17.07
C ASP A 32 -0.73 -6.41 15.69
N ALA A 33 -0.21 -7.64 15.55
CA ALA A 33 0.20 -8.17 14.25
C ALA A 33 -0.97 -8.21 13.26
N GLN A 34 -2.14 -8.69 13.69
CA GLN A 34 -3.35 -8.74 12.85
C GLN A 34 -3.82 -7.34 12.44
N ARG A 35 -3.89 -6.38 13.39
CA ARG A 35 -4.29 -4.99 13.09
C ARG A 35 -3.33 -4.32 12.11
N LEU A 36 -2.04 -4.55 12.26
CA LEU A 36 -1.01 -3.97 11.40
C LEU A 36 -1.00 -4.59 9.99
N VAL A 37 -1.26 -5.90 9.87
CA VAL A 37 -1.46 -6.53 8.55
C VAL A 37 -2.64 -5.90 7.84
N ALA A 38 -3.80 -5.75 8.50
CA ALA A 38 -4.96 -5.11 7.89
C ALA A 38 -4.64 -3.68 7.43
N ARG A 39 -4.03 -2.87 8.30
CA ARG A 39 -3.60 -1.50 7.96
C ARG A 39 -2.63 -1.46 6.77
N ALA A 40 -1.71 -2.42 6.68
CA ALA A 40 -0.76 -2.50 5.58
C ALA A 40 -1.47 -2.86 4.26
N THR A 41 -2.41 -3.80 4.30
CA THR A 41 -3.25 -4.15 3.15
C THR A 41 -4.06 -2.95 2.68
N ASP A 42 -4.77 -2.26 3.58
CA ASP A 42 -5.55 -1.05 3.26
C ASP A 42 -4.68 0.05 2.67
N ARG A 43 -3.43 0.16 3.14
CA ARG A 43 -2.49 1.14 2.61
C ARG A 43 -2.08 0.82 1.17
N VAL A 44 -1.80 -0.44 0.85
CA VAL A 44 -1.45 -0.85 -0.52
C VAL A 44 -2.63 -0.59 -1.46
N ASP A 45 -3.83 -0.98 -1.04
CA ASP A 45 -5.08 -0.76 -1.79
C ASP A 45 -5.38 0.73 -2.03
N HIS A 46 -5.16 1.58 -1.02
CA HIS A 46 -5.25 3.03 -1.20
C HIS A 46 -4.24 3.58 -2.21
N LEU A 47 -2.98 3.14 -2.15
CA LEU A 47 -1.95 3.56 -3.10
C LEU A 47 -2.26 3.09 -4.53
N GLU A 48 -2.81 1.89 -4.69
CA GLU A 48 -3.27 1.41 -6.00
C GLU A 48 -4.37 2.29 -6.58
N ARG A 49 -5.35 2.73 -5.78
CA ARG A 49 -6.38 3.67 -6.24
C ARG A 49 -5.81 5.01 -6.69
N LEU A 50 -4.80 5.54 -6.00
CA LEU A 50 -4.18 6.81 -6.38
C LEU A 50 -3.37 6.69 -7.68
N TRP A 51 -2.70 5.55 -7.88
CA TRP A 51 -1.65 5.43 -8.90
C TRP A 51 -1.97 4.47 -10.05
N SER A 52 -3.15 3.85 -10.06
CA SER A 52 -3.56 2.96 -11.15
C SER A 52 -3.68 3.72 -12.47
N ARG A 53 -2.99 3.25 -13.50
CA ARG A 53 -3.15 3.78 -14.87
C ARG A 53 -4.43 3.31 -15.57
N PHE A 54 -5.16 2.40 -14.94
CA PHE A 54 -6.36 1.77 -15.51
C PHE A 54 -7.64 2.28 -14.86
N ASP A 55 -7.55 2.76 -13.62
CA ASP A 55 -8.67 3.41 -12.94
C ASP A 55 -8.76 4.86 -13.43
N ALA A 56 -9.90 5.22 -14.03
CA ALA A 56 -10.13 6.57 -14.52
C ALA A 56 -10.22 7.61 -13.38
N ALA A 57 -10.54 7.18 -12.15
CA ALA A 57 -10.63 8.04 -10.98
C ALA A 57 -9.28 8.22 -10.25
N SER A 58 -8.19 7.60 -10.73
CA SER A 58 -6.87 7.77 -10.11
C SER A 58 -6.27 9.15 -10.40
N GLU A 59 -5.39 9.59 -9.50
CA GLU A 59 -4.65 10.85 -9.68
C GLU A 59 -3.71 10.76 -10.89
N VAL A 60 -3.12 9.59 -11.16
CA VAL A 60 -2.29 9.38 -12.37
C VAL A 60 -3.12 9.56 -13.64
N SER A 61 -4.33 9.01 -13.69
CA SER A 61 -5.22 9.18 -14.84
C SER A 61 -5.68 10.63 -14.98
N GLU A 62 -5.91 11.34 -13.87
CA GLU A 62 -6.26 12.75 -13.87
C GLU A 62 -5.12 13.65 -14.38
N ILE A 63 -3.89 13.43 -13.90
CA ILE A 63 -2.69 14.12 -14.40
C ILE A 63 -2.57 13.93 -15.91
N ASN A 64 -2.68 12.67 -16.37
CA ASN A 64 -2.52 12.35 -17.80
C ASN A 64 -3.60 13.01 -18.67
N ARG A 65 -4.85 13.13 -18.19
CA ARG A 65 -5.94 13.79 -18.93
C ARG A 65 -5.77 15.30 -19.01
N ASN A 66 -5.17 15.92 -18.00
CA ASN A 66 -4.97 17.37 -17.91
C ASN A 66 -3.52 17.76 -18.22
N ALA A 67 -2.89 17.08 -19.19
CA ALA A 67 -1.52 17.35 -19.57
C ALA A 67 -1.33 18.82 -20.00
N GLY A 68 -0.37 19.50 -19.37
CA GLY A 68 -0.11 20.93 -19.60
C GLY A 68 -0.80 21.87 -18.60
N GLU A 69 -1.67 21.35 -17.74
CA GLU A 69 -2.38 22.11 -16.71
C GLU A 69 -1.91 21.72 -15.30
N TRP A 70 -2.10 22.62 -14.34
CA TRP A 70 -1.86 22.32 -12.93
C TRP A 70 -2.98 21.45 -12.37
N VAL A 71 -2.62 20.30 -11.78
CA VAL A 71 -3.56 19.38 -11.13
C VAL A 71 -3.23 19.28 -9.64
N GLY A 72 -4.25 19.46 -8.79
CA GLY A 72 -4.11 19.23 -7.36
C GLY A 72 -4.06 17.73 -7.07
N VAL A 73 -3.07 17.27 -6.30
CA VAL A 73 -2.91 15.86 -5.96
C VAL A 73 -2.61 15.67 -4.49
N SER A 74 -2.80 14.45 -4.00
CA SER A 74 -2.49 14.06 -2.64
C SER A 74 -1.02 14.30 -2.27
N PRO A 75 -0.70 14.51 -0.97
CA PRO A 75 0.68 14.57 -0.49
C PRO A 75 1.49 13.33 -0.87
N GLU A 76 0.85 12.16 -0.96
CA GLU A 76 1.42 10.91 -1.42
C GLU A 76 1.96 11.00 -2.84
N THR A 77 1.13 11.45 -3.78
CA THR A 77 1.53 11.60 -5.17
C THR A 77 2.56 12.70 -5.32
N MET A 78 2.41 13.82 -4.62
CA MET A 78 3.43 14.87 -4.55
C MET A 78 4.78 14.33 -4.08
N ARG A 79 4.81 13.50 -3.02
CA ARG A 79 6.05 12.88 -2.53
C ARG A 79 6.65 11.87 -3.50
N LEU A 80 5.84 11.17 -4.27
CA LEU A 80 6.31 10.15 -5.21
C LEU A 80 7.05 10.78 -6.39
N VAL A 81 6.56 11.91 -6.90
CA VAL A 81 7.13 12.60 -8.07
C VAL A 81 8.09 13.74 -7.70
N GLY A 82 8.03 14.23 -6.46
CA GLY A 82 8.90 15.28 -5.95
C GLY A 82 10.30 14.76 -5.64
N THR A 83 11.31 15.39 -6.26
CA THR A 83 12.74 15.20 -5.96
C THR A 83 13.25 16.20 -4.93
#